data_AF-A0A7Y5JH53-F1
#
_entry.id   AF-A0A7Y5JH53-F1
#
_cell.length_a   1.000
_cell.length_b   1.000
_cell.length_c   1.000
_cell.angle_alpha   90.00
_cell.angle_beta   90.00
_cell.angle_gamma   90.00
#
_symmetry.space_group_name_H-M   'P 1'
#
loop_
_entity.id
_entity.type
_entity.pdbx_description
1 polymer ?
#
loop_
_entity_poly.entity_id
_entity_poly.type
_entity_poly.pdbx_seq_one_letter_code
_entity_poly.pdbx_strand_id
1 'polypeptide(L)'
;MPTLSEKLQEAAVFLRPRVLTSAKVGIVLGTGLGALADEVKVSARVSFREIPHLPQTSVQSHAGEFLAGKLNGTDVFVLDGRLHAYEGHSMESIVFPVR
;
A
#
# COMPACT_ATOMS: atom_id res chain seq x y z
N MET A 1 -18.87 15.08 -5.24
CA MET A 1 -17.76 14.28 -4.65
C MET A 1 -17.03 13.60 -5.81
N PRO A 2 -15.70 13.45 -5.76
CA PRO A 2 -14.97 12.76 -6.81
C PRO A 2 -15.45 11.31 -6.94
N THR A 3 -15.54 10.84 -8.18
CA THR A 3 -15.79 9.45 -8.54
C THR A 3 -14.65 8.55 -8.09
N LEU A 4 -14.90 7.24 -8.01
CA LEU A 4 -13.84 6.27 -7.68
C LEU A 4 -12.66 6.35 -8.66
N SER A 5 -12.92 6.53 -9.95
CA SER A 5 -11.88 6.63 -10.98
C SER A 5 -10.97 7.84 -10.76
N GLU A 6 -11.54 8.99 -10.41
CA GLU A 6 -10.78 10.20 -10.08
C GLU A 6 -9.91 9.99 -8.84
N LYS A 7 -10.47 9.38 -7.77
CA LYS A 7 -9.70 9.07 -6.55
C LYS A 7 -8.51 8.14 -6.85
N LEU A 8 -8.74 7.07 -7.62
CA LEU A 8 -7.68 6.12 -8.00
C LEU A 8 -6.60 6.80 -8.84
N GLN A 9 -6.99 7.63 -9.80
CA GLN A 9 -6.06 8.36 -10.63
C GLN A 9 -5.22 9.35 -9.81
N GLU A 10 -5.81 10.06 -8.85
CA GLU A 10 -5.09 10.97 -7.94
C GLU A 10 -4.04 10.22 -7.12
N ALA A 11 -4.40 9.07 -6.51
CA ALA A 11 -3.47 8.23 -5.77
C ALA A 11 -2.34 7.66 -6.66
N ALA A 12 -2.69 7.17 -7.86
CA ALA A 12 -1.72 6.62 -8.80
C ALA A 12 -0.75 7.70 -9.34
N VAL A 13 -1.25 8.90 -9.65
CA VAL A 13 -0.42 10.05 -10.07
C VAL A 13 0.53 10.47 -8.94
N PHE A 14 0.05 10.46 -7.70
CA PHE A 14 0.89 10.73 -6.53
C PHE A 14 2.00 9.67 -6.37
N LEU A 15 1.69 8.39 -6.55
CA LEU A 15 2.67 7.30 -6.36
C LEU A 15 3.66 7.17 -7.53
N ARG A 16 3.24 7.30 -8.79
CA ARG A 16 4.08 7.06 -9.99
C ARG A 16 5.49 7.63 -9.94
N PRO A 17 5.72 8.92 -9.60
CA PRO A 17 7.09 9.46 -9.56
C PRO A 17 7.92 8.97 -8.37
N ARG A 18 7.26 8.46 -7.32
CA ARG A 18 7.90 7.94 -6.10
C ARG A 18 8.27 6.46 -6.25
N VAL A 19 7.47 5.70 -6.99
CA VAL A 19 7.60 4.24 -7.12
C VAL A 19 8.01 3.86 -8.54
N LEU A 20 9.26 4.20 -8.90
CA LEU A 20 9.83 3.91 -10.22
C LEU A 20 10.22 2.43 -10.32
N THR A 21 9.26 1.57 -10.64
CA THR A 21 9.48 0.12 -10.78
C THR A 21 8.65 -0.50 -11.89
N SER A 22 9.13 -1.61 -12.44
CA SER A 22 8.41 -2.50 -13.36
C SER A 22 7.73 -3.67 -12.65
N ALA A 23 7.47 -3.53 -11.35
CA ALA A 23 6.85 -4.57 -10.53
C ALA A 23 5.53 -5.05 -11.15
N LYS A 24 5.40 -6.37 -11.28
CA LYS A 24 4.18 -7.06 -11.75
C LYS A 24 3.47 -7.82 -10.63
N VAL A 25 4.04 -7.78 -9.43
CA VAL A 25 3.59 -8.52 -8.25
C VAL A 25 3.31 -7.54 -7.13
N GLY A 26 2.11 -7.62 -6.57
CA GLY A 26 1.72 -6.94 -5.34
C GLY A 26 1.58 -7.94 -4.20
N ILE A 27 2.07 -7.59 -3.02
CA ILE A 27 2.00 -8.39 -1.79
C ILE A 27 1.25 -7.59 -0.74
N VAL A 28 0.31 -8.20 -0.02
CA VAL A 28 -0.40 -7.57 1.10
C VAL A 28 -0.05 -8.30 2.38
N LEU A 29 0.62 -7.61 3.30
CA LEU A 29 1.04 -8.19 4.58
C LEU A 29 -0.07 -8.09 5.62
N GLY A 30 -0.37 -9.24 6.22
CA GLY A 30 -1.29 -9.37 7.35
C GLY A 30 -0.58 -9.22 8.70
N THR A 31 -1.36 -9.34 9.77
CA THR A 31 -0.87 -9.37 11.15
C THR A 31 0.24 -10.41 11.32
N GLY A 32 1.36 -9.99 11.92
CA GLY A 32 2.51 -10.86 12.18
C GLY A 32 3.42 -11.13 10.97
N LEU A 33 3.11 -10.58 9.78
CA LEU A 33 3.89 -10.80 8.56
C LEU A 33 4.79 -9.61 8.17
N GLY A 34 4.85 -8.56 9.00
CA GLY A 34 5.66 -7.36 8.74
C GLY A 34 7.15 -7.64 8.55
N ALA A 35 7.70 -8.70 9.17
CA ALA A 35 9.09 -9.11 8.98
C ALA A 35 9.46 -9.39 7.50
N LEU A 36 8.48 -9.72 6.64
CA LEU A 36 8.75 -9.87 5.21
C LEU A 36 9.10 -8.53 4.53
N ALA A 37 8.60 -7.40 5.05
CA ALA A 37 8.95 -6.08 4.55
C ALA A 37 10.44 -5.76 4.75
N ASP A 38 11.05 -6.26 5.83
CA ASP A 38 12.48 -6.08 6.13
C ASP A 38 13.39 -6.81 5.13
N GLU A 39 12.90 -7.88 4.51
CA GLU A 39 13.60 -8.64 3.46
C GLU A 39 13.51 -7.98 2.07
N VAL A 40 12.65 -6.97 1.91
CA VAL A 40 12.54 -6.22 0.66
C VAL A 40 13.71 -5.25 0.57
N LYS A 41 14.44 -5.30 -0.55
CA LYS A 41 15.36 -4.22 -0.93
C LYS A 41 14.53 -3.03 -1.40
N VAL A 42 14.09 -2.21 -0.44
CA VAL A 42 13.19 -1.08 -0.65
C VAL A 42 13.89 0.01 -1.46
N SER A 43 13.27 0.41 -2.57
CA SER A 43 13.66 1.59 -3.37
C SER A 43 12.77 2.80 -3.08
N ALA A 44 11.54 2.58 -2.59
CA ALA A 44 10.64 3.64 -2.16
C ALA A 44 9.69 3.15 -1.06
N ARG A 45 9.38 4.04 -0.11
CA ARG A 45 8.45 3.84 1.00
C ARG A 45 7.56 5.07 1.10
N VAL A 46 6.26 4.86 1.24
CA VAL A 46 5.25 5.92 1.32
C VAL A 46 4.22 5.53 2.38
N SER A 47 3.93 6.39 3.36
CA SER A 47 2.89 6.10 4.34
C SER A 47 1.51 6.12 3.70
N PHE A 48 0.59 5.25 4.14
CA PHE A 48 -0.80 5.30 3.69
C PHE A 48 -1.44 6.68 3.92
N ARG A 49 -1.12 7.34 5.04
CA ARG A 49 -1.58 8.71 5.35
C ARG A 49 -1.18 9.75 4.30
N GLU A 50 -0.10 9.54 3.57
CA GLU A 50 0.34 10.46 2.51
C GLU A 50 -0.35 10.20 1.17
N ILE A 51 -0.90 9.00 0.97
CA ILE A 51 -1.53 8.60 -0.28
C ILE A 51 -2.96 9.16 -0.30
N PRO A 52 -3.33 9.98 -1.31
CA PRO A 52 -4.68 10.50 -1.43
C PRO A 52 -5.74 9.40 -1.35
N HIS A 53 -6.79 9.65 -0.56
CA HIS A 53 -7.96 8.77 -0.38
C HIS A 53 -7.71 7.44 0.35
N LEU A 54 -6.48 7.14 0.75
CA LEU A 54 -6.15 5.94 1.52
C LEU A 54 -6.10 6.28 3.03
N PRO A 55 -6.93 5.66 3.88
CA PRO A 55 -6.83 5.88 5.31
C PRO A 55 -5.64 5.13 5.91
N GLN A 56 -5.19 5.60 7.07
CA GLN A 56 -4.19 4.90 7.88
C GLN A 56 -4.85 3.75 8.65
N THR A 57 -4.14 2.64 8.82
CA THR A 57 -4.52 1.56 9.74
C THR A 57 -4.28 1.94 11.20
N SER A 58 -5.13 1.43 12.09
CA SER A 58 -5.05 1.56 13.55
C SER A 58 -4.46 0.32 14.23
N VAL A 59 -4.25 -0.77 13.48
CA VAL A 59 -3.74 -2.03 14.05
C VAL A 59 -2.23 -1.92 14.30
N GLN A 60 -1.80 -2.09 15.54
CA GLN A 60 -0.41 -1.87 15.98
C GLN A 60 0.65 -2.64 15.17
N SER A 61 0.34 -3.86 14.73
CA SER A 61 1.28 -4.69 13.95
C SER A 61 1.29 -4.40 12.45
N HIS A 62 0.52 -3.40 11.99
CA HIS A 62 0.46 -3.01 10.59
C HIS A 62 1.14 -1.64 10.45
N ALA A 63 2.25 -1.57 9.71
CA ALA A 63 3.00 -0.33 9.55
C ALA A 63 2.17 0.75 8.83
N GLY A 64 1.31 0.33 7.90
CA GLY A 64 0.50 1.21 7.07
C GLY A 64 1.37 1.95 6.06
N GLU A 65 2.18 1.19 5.32
CA GLU A 65 3.11 1.71 4.32
C GLU A 65 2.94 1.00 2.98
N PHE A 66 3.14 1.74 1.89
CA PHE A 66 3.29 1.24 0.54
C PHE A 66 4.78 1.22 0.20
N LEU A 67 5.32 0.04 -0.12
CA LEU A 67 6.70 -0.17 -0.48
C LEU A 67 6.81 -0.55 -1.95
N ALA A 68 7.86 -0.04 -2.60
CA ALA A 68 8.35 -0.56 -3.87
C ALA A 68 9.79 -1.00 -3.67
N GLY A 69 10.16 -2.13 -4.28
CA GLY A 69 11.51 -2.66 -4.14
C GLY A 69 11.68 -4.00 -4.81
N LYS A 70 12.71 -4.74 -4.37
CA LYS A 70 13.00 -6.10 -4.85
C LYS A 70 12.98 -7.11 -3.72
N LEU A 71 12.26 -8.21 -3.92
CA LEU A 71 12.28 -9.40 -3.06
C LEU A 71 12.84 -10.57 -3.87
N ASN A 72 13.94 -11.16 -3.42
CA ASN A 72 14.65 -12.24 -4.14
C ASN A 72 14.90 -11.92 -5.64
N GLY A 73 15.28 -10.67 -5.92
CA GLY A 73 15.55 -10.18 -7.28
C GLY A 73 14.31 -9.78 -8.11
N THR A 74 13.11 -10.12 -7.65
CA THR A 74 11.84 -9.78 -8.31
C THR A 74 11.35 -8.41 -7.86
N ASP A 75 10.97 -7.55 -8.82
CA ASP A 75 10.33 -6.27 -8.52
C ASP A 75 8.92 -6.48 -7.93
N VAL A 76 8.68 -5.92 -6.75
CA VAL A 76 7.43 -6.07 -5.99
C VAL A 76 6.93 -4.72 -5.49
N PHE A 77 5.60 -4.61 -5.42
CA PHE A 77 4.93 -3.68 -4.52
C PHE A 77 4.50 -4.43 -3.26
N VAL A 78 4.60 -3.79 -2.11
CA VAL A 78 4.18 -4.37 -0.83
C VAL A 78 3.32 -3.37 -0.07
N LEU A 79 2.13 -3.78 0.31
CA LEU A 79 1.34 -3.13 1.35
C LEU A 79 1.79 -3.73 2.68
N ASP A 80 2.64 -3.01 3.41
CA ASP A 80 3.03 -3.41 4.77
C ASP A 80 1.92 -3.03 5.74
N GLY A 81 0.95 -3.92 5.82
CA GLY A 81 -0.29 -3.73 6.53
C GLY A 81 -1.50 -3.63 5.60
N ARG A 82 -2.69 -3.59 6.20
CA ARG A 82 -3.97 -3.57 5.50
C ARG A 82 -5.04 -3.01 6.43
N LEU A 83 -6.14 -2.59 5.82
CA LEU A 83 -7.30 -2.04 6.52
C LEU A 83 -8.33 -3.14 6.76
N HIS A 84 -9.05 -3.05 7.86
CA HIS A 84 -10.08 -4.01 8.23
C HIS A 84 -11.43 -3.33 8.47
N ALA A 85 -12.51 -4.09 8.24
CA ALA A 85 -13.86 -3.62 8.50
C ALA A 85 -14.11 -3.32 9.99
N TYR A 86 -13.46 -4.07 10.90
CA TYR A 86 -13.59 -3.85 12.34
C TYR A 86 -12.95 -2.55 12.83
N GLU A 87 -12.10 -1.92 12.02
CA GLU A 87 -11.56 -0.58 12.30
C GLU A 87 -12.57 0.53 11.93
N GLY A 88 -13.72 0.16 11.35
CA GLY A 88 -14.76 1.09 10.90
C GLY A 88 -14.59 1.57 9.45
N HIS A 89 -13.66 0.98 8.69
CA HIS A 89 -13.43 1.35 7.29
C HIS A 89 -14.50 0.76 6.36
N SER A 90 -14.87 1.53 5.33
CA SER A 90 -15.74 1.04 4.26
C SER A 90 -15.05 -0.03 3.42
N MET A 91 -15.84 -0.91 2.79
CA MET A 91 -15.29 -1.90 1.85
C MET A 91 -14.55 -1.25 0.67
N GLU A 92 -15.01 -0.07 0.21
CA GLU A 92 -14.33 0.71 -0.83
C GLU A 92 -12.92 1.10 -0.37
N SER A 93 -12.76 1.61 0.85
CA SER A 93 -11.46 1.98 1.42
C SER A 93 -10.54 0.78 1.59
N ILE A 94 -11.08 -0.36 2.04
CA ILE A 94 -10.30 -1.59 2.28
C ILE A 94 -9.69 -2.13 0.99
N VAL A 95 -10.44 -2.11 -0.11
CA VAL A 95 -9.96 -2.63 -1.42
C VAL A 95 -9.29 -1.55 -2.28
N PHE A 96 -9.34 -0.28 -1.88
CA PHE A 96 -8.75 0.84 -2.61
C PHE A 96 -7.29 0.62 -3.02
N PRO A 97 -6.36 0.21 -2.13
CA PRO A 97 -4.95 0.09 -2.50
C PRO A 97 -4.63 -1.12 -3.40
N VAL A 98 -5.63 -1.96 -3.71
CA VAL A 98 -5.52 -3.08 -4.67
C VAL A 98 -5.85 -2.63 -6.11
N ARG A 99 -6.58 -1.52 -6.26
CA ARG A 99 -7.05 -0.99 -7.55
C ARG A 99 -6.11 0.08 -8.08
#